data_AF-A0A1X0FHE9-F1
#
_entry.id   AF-A0A1X0FHE9-F1
#
_cell.length_a   1.000
_cell.length_b   1.000
_cell.length_c   1.000
_cell.angle_alpha   90.00
_cell.angle_beta   90.00
_cell.angle_gamma   90.00
#
_symmetry.space_group_name_H-M   'P 1'
#
loop_
_entity.id
_entity.type
_entity.pdbx_description
1 polymer ?
#
loop_
_entity_poly.entity_id
_entity_poly.type
_entity_poly.pdbx_seq_one_letter_code
_entity_poly.pdbx_strand_id
1 'polypeptide(L)' 'MTVTVTLADGGTDKYMRFGDSYIEHKDGTLDVIRGGAKHAYRYEPRQWTHVDGDHRRSMKRGFWR' A
#
# COMPACT_ATOMS: atom_id res chain seq x y z
N MET A 1 0.01 5.01 -12.88
CA MET A 1 0.00 5.74 -11.60
C MET A 1 1.18 5.24 -10.77
N THR A 2 1.70 6.05 -9.85
CA THR A 2 2.88 5.74 -9.02
C THR A 2 2.43 5.64 -7.57
N VAL A 3 2.89 4.63 -6.83
CA VAL A 3 2.68 4.55 -5.37
C VAL A 3 3.91 5.11 -4.68
N THR A 4 3.73 6.03 -3.75
CA THR A 4 4.79 6.69 -2.97
C THR A 4 4.52 6.45 -1.49
N VAL A 5 5.45 5.80 -0.79
CA VAL A 5 5.36 5.52 0.64
C VAL A 5 6.38 6.38 1.38
N THR A 6 5.91 7.22 2.30
CA THR A 6 6.77 7.96 3.23
C THR A 6 7.07 7.08 4.43
N LEU A 7 8.35 6.82 4.66
CA LEU A 7 8.85 6.02 5.77
C LEU A 7 8.86 6.84 7.07
N ALA A 8 8.90 6.16 8.21
CA ALA A 8 8.90 6.81 9.52
C ALA A 8 10.21 7.56 9.83
N ASP A 9 11.30 7.20 9.16
CA ASP A 9 12.58 7.92 9.22
C ASP A 9 12.63 9.16 8.30
N GLY A 10 11.53 9.45 7.61
CA GLY A 10 11.43 10.54 6.63
C GLY A 10 11.89 10.16 5.22
N GLY A 11 12.34 8.91 5.01
CA GLY A 11 12.63 8.35 3.69
C GLY A 11 11.39 8.21 2.82
N THR A 12 11.59 7.91 1.54
CA THR A 12 10.47 7.68 0.63
C THR A 12 10.76 6.56 -0.35
N ASP A 13 9.89 5.56 -0.37
CA ASP A 13 9.92 4.46 -1.34
C ASP A 13 8.92 4.74 -2.45
N LYS A 14 9.40 4.66 -3.71
CA LYS A 14 8.59 4.96 -4.90
C LYS A 14 8.46 3.72 -5.77
N TYR A 15 7.21 3.35 -6.04
CA TYR A 15 6.81 2.24 -6.89
C TYR A 15 6.20 2.79 -8.17
N MET A 16 7.01 2.84 -9.22
CA MET A 16 6.73 3.58 -10.45
C MET A 16 6.18 2.71 -11.59
N ARG A 17 5.73 1.47 -11.32
CA ARG A 17 5.19 0.61 -12.37
C ARG A 17 3.70 0.83 -12.53
N PHE A 18 3.25 0.75 -13.78
CA PHE A 18 1.83 0.74 -14.09
C PHE A 18 1.16 -0.46 -13.41
N GLY A 19 0.07 -0.21 -12.67
CA GLY A 19 -0.65 -1.22 -11.90
C GLY A 19 -0.13 -1.45 -10.48
N ASP A 20 0.89 -0.69 -10.04
CA ASP A 20 1.24 -0.63 -8.62
C ASP A 20 0.08 0.00 -7.84
N SER A 21 -0.32 -0.64 -6.75
CA SER A 21 -1.40 -0.20 -5.87
C SER A 21 -1.05 -0.53 -4.43
N TYR A 22 -1.77 0.06 -3.48
CA TYR A 22 -1.57 -0.22 -2.06
C TYR A 22 -2.87 -0.57 -1.33
N ILE A 23 -2.74 -1.27 -0.21
CA ILE A 23 -3.80 -1.58 0.73
C ILE A 23 -3.34 -1.14 2.12
N GLU A 24 -4.05 -0.18 2.70
CA GLU A 24 -3.95 0.12 4.12
C GLU A 24 -4.82 -0.85 4.92
N HIS A 25 -4.20 -1.52 5.87
CA HIS A 25 -4.90 -2.40 6.80
C HIS A 25 -5.20 -1.69 8.10
N LYS A 26 -6.30 -2.09 8.75
CA LYS A 26 -6.74 -1.52 10.03
C LYS A 26 -5.81 -1.83 11.20
N ASP A 27 -4.95 -2.83 11.06
CA ASP A 27 -3.91 -3.17 12.03
C ASP A 27 -2.70 -2.24 11.95
N GLY A 28 -2.69 -1.29 10.99
CA GLY A 28 -1.60 -0.34 10.76
C GLY A 28 -0.53 -0.85 9.79
N THR A 29 -0.69 -2.06 9.23
CA THR A 29 0.17 -2.55 8.16
C THR A 29 -0.21 -1.92 6.82
N LEU A 30 0.76 -1.78 5.92
CA LEU A 30 0.57 -1.32 4.55
C LEU A 30 1.14 -2.34 3.59
N ASP A 31 0.33 -2.83 2.66
CA ASP A 31 0.78 -3.72 1.60
C ASP A 31 0.80 -2.99 0.27
N VAL A 32 1.97 -2.92 -0.37
CA VAL A 32 2.11 -2.43 -1.75
C VAL A 32 2.14 -3.61 -2.71
N ILE A 33 1.11 -3.68 -3.56
CA ILE A 33 0.98 -4.68 -4.61
C ILE A 33 1.66 -4.12 -5.85
N ARG A 34 2.79 -4.71 -6.22
CA ARG A 34 3.50 -4.34 -7.45
C ARG A 34 2.89 -5.02 -8.67
N GLY A 35 2.62 -4.27 -9.72
CA GLY A 35 2.12 -4.77 -11.00
C GLY A 35 3.05 -5.86 -11.56
N GLY A 36 2.54 -7.10 -11.65
CA GLY A 36 3.28 -8.26 -12.14
C GLY A 36 4.14 -8.99 -11.10
N ALA A 37 4.14 -8.57 -9.83
CA ALA A 37 4.80 -9.31 -8.76
C ALA A 37 3.84 -10.32 -8.10
N LYS A 38 4.35 -11.50 -7.75
CA LYS A 38 3.57 -12.52 -7.02
C LYS A 38 3.31 -12.17 -5.56
N HIS A 39 4.14 -11.31 -4.98
CA HIS A 39 4.08 -10.95 -3.56
C HIS A 39 3.99 -9.43 -3.40
N ALA A 40 3.11 -9.00 -2.50
CA ALA A 40 3.06 -7.63 -2.02
C ALA A 40 4.29 -7.34 -1.15
N TYR A 41 4.71 -6.07 -1.14
CA TYR A 41 5.69 -5.57 -0.20
C TYR A 41 4.96 -5.03 1.02
N ARG A 42 5.22 -5.61 2.19
CA ARG A 42 4.55 -5.25 3.44
C ARG A 42 5.42 -4.31 4.26
N TYR A 43 4.80 -3.24 4.75
CA TYR A 43 5.32 -2.38 5.80
C TYR A 43 4.58 -2.67 7.09
N GLU A 44 5.33 -2.91 8.15
CA GLU A 44 4.81 -3.06 9.51
C GLU A 44 4.33 -1.72 10.08
N PRO A 45 3.48 -1.74 11.11
CA PRO A 45 3.06 -0.53 11.79
C PRO A 45 4.31 0.25 12.25
N ARG A 46 4.32 1.56 12.04
CA ARG A 46 5.44 2.48 12.33
C ARG A 46 6.66 2.38 11.40
N GLN A 47 6.66 1.54 10.37
CA GLN A 47 7.69 1.63 9.32
C GLN A 47 7.39 2.73 8.31
N TRP A 48 6.13 3.14 8.23
CA TRP A 48 5.62 4.15 7.31
C TRP A 48 4.70 5.14 8.03
N THR A 49 4.50 6.31 7.43
CA THR A 49 3.69 7.40 8.00
C THR A 49 2.63 7.91 7.03
N HIS A 50 2.92 7.89 5.74
CA HIS A 50 2.00 8.34 4.70
C HIS A 50 2.19 7.51 3.43
N VAL A 51 1.12 7.33 2.66
CA VAL A 51 1.18 6.72 1.34
C VAL A 51 0.26 7.48 0.39
N ASP A 52 0.75 7.70 -0.83
CA ASP A 52 0.03 8.34 -1.92
C ASP A 52 0.03 7.43 -3.16
N GLY A 53 -1.07 7.42 -3.92
CA GLY A 53 -1.22 6.65 -5.15
C GLY A 53 -2.52 5.84 -5.23
N ASP A 54 -2.47 4.70 -5.94
CA ASP A 54 -3.65 3.88 -6.20
C ASP A 54 -4.04 3.06 -4.97
N HIS A 55 -4.96 3.60 -4.16
CA HIS A 55 -5.53 2.88 -3.03
C HIS A 55 -6.52 1.82 -3.52
N ARG A 56 -6.15 0.55 -3.38
CA ARG A 56 -7.07 -0.56 -3.53
C ARG A 56 -7.86 -0.70 -2.23
N ARG A 57 -8.97 0.03 -2.13
CA ARG A 57 -9.90 -0.06 -0.99
C ARG A 57 -10.18 -1.54 -0.70
N SER A 58 -9.75 -2.02 0.47
CA SER A 58 -10.17 -3.33 0.95
C SER A 58 -11.69 -3.25 1.13
N MET A 59 -12.44 -3.93 0.24
CA MET A 59 -13.89 -3.98 0.33
C MET A 59 -14.20 -4.67 1.67
N LYS A 60 -14.63 -3.89 2.66
CA LYS A 60 -15.12 -4.43 3.93
C LYS A 60 -16.14 -5.51 3.56
N ARG A 61 -15.92 -6.75 4.03
CA ARG A 61 -16.91 -7.83 3.97
C ARG A 61 -18.20 -7.34 4.63
N GLY A 62 -19.13 -6.88 3.82
CA GLY A 62 -20.39 -6.36 4.30
C GLY A 62 -21.08 -5.61 3.18
N PHE A 63 -21.44 -6.33 2.11
CA PHE A 63 -22.63 -6.08 1.27
C PHE A 63 -22.67 -7.15 0.17
N TRP A 64 -22.95 -8.39 0.58
CA TRP A 64 -23.59 -9.39 -0.28
C TRP A 64 -24.73 -9.95 0.56
N ARG A 65 -25.96 -9.60 0.18
CA ARG A 65 -27.21 -10.15 0.68
C ARG A 65 -27.86 -10.86 -0.50
#